data_AF-A0A0F0C8A8-F1
#
_entry.id   AF-A0A0F0C8A8-F1
#
_cell.length_a   1.000
_cell.length_b   1.000
_cell.length_c   1.000
_cell.angle_alpha   90.00
_cell.angle_beta   90.00
_cell.angle_gamma   90.00
#
_symmetry.space_group_name_H-M   'P 1'
#
loop_
_entity.id
_entity.type
_entity.pdbx_description
1 polymer ?
#
loop_
_entity_poly.entity_id
_entity_poly.type
_entity_poly.pdbx_seq_one_letter_code
_entity_poly.pdbx_strand_id
1 'polypeptide(L)'
;MKNSMISYLSDLEQNNDRQWYHGHKEEKRAAVKEFEDLIQALILEIGTWDRTALHNEPRNLMFKLSRDTRFSADKQPYHPVFRCHIAAAGKLPVPVGYFLYISLEKVIFGRRAVCRYVQGRHIPHQGIHTRA
;
A
#
# COMPACT_ATOMS: atom_id res chain seq x y z
N MET A 1 -18.12 1.74 15.05
CA MET A 1 -17.53 0.68 14.21
C MET A 1 -16.03 0.70 14.46
N LYS A 2 -15.43 -0.41 14.91
CA LYS A 2 -13.97 -0.51 15.08
C LYS A 2 -13.38 -0.86 13.72
N ASN A 3 -12.56 0.01 13.14
CA ASN A 3 -11.80 -0.32 11.93
C ASN A 3 -10.62 -1.19 12.35
N SER A 4 -10.75 -2.51 12.27
CA SER A 4 -9.72 -3.44 12.78
C SER A 4 -8.39 -3.24 12.06
N MET A 5 -8.42 -2.78 10.80
CA MET A 5 -7.22 -2.38 10.07
C MET A 5 -6.45 -1.24 10.76
N ILE A 6 -7.14 -0.16 11.16
CA ILE A 6 -6.50 1.01 11.79
C ILE A 6 -6.03 0.66 13.20
N SER A 7 -6.83 -0.08 13.97
CA SER A 7 -6.43 -0.57 15.29
C SER A 7 -5.15 -1.40 15.21
N TYR A 8 -5.08 -2.35 14.27
CA TYR A 8 -3.88 -3.17 14.07
C TYR A 8 -2.64 -2.33 13.70
N LEU A 9 -2.80 -1.30 12.86
CA LEU A 9 -1.69 -0.39 12.55
C LEU A 9 -1.20 0.37 13.78
N SER A 10 -2.12 0.82 14.64
CA SER A 10 -1.79 1.50 15.89
C SER A 10 -1.05 0.59 16.86
N ASP A 11 -1.50 -0.65 17.02
CA ASP A 11 -0.86 -1.61 17.90
C ASP A 11 0.52 -2.02 17.37
N LEU A 12 0.68 -2.17 16.05
CA LEU A 12 1.95 -2.48 15.40
C LEU A 12 2.96 -1.32 15.48
N GLU A 13 2.49 -0.07 15.44
CA GLU A 13 3.33 1.11 15.62
C GLU A 13 3.88 1.20 17.05
N GLN A 14 3.04 0.90 18.04
CA GLN A 14 3.44 0.86 19.45
C GLN A 14 4.33 -0.35 19.79
N ASN A 15 4.08 -1.51 19.15
CA ASN A 15 4.73 -2.78 19.45
C ASN A 15 5.47 -3.34 18.22
N ASN A 16 6.51 -2.64 17.76
CA ASN A 16 7.29 -3.00 16.57
C ASN A 16 8.29 -4.15 16.82
N ASP A 17 7.82 -5.21 17.49
CA ASP A 17 8.59 -6.37 17.90
C ASP A 17 8.21 -7.62 17.10
N ARG A 18 9.22 -8.46 16.80
CA ARG A 18 8.99 -9.71 16.06
C ARG A 18 8.10 -10.67 16.83
N GLN A 19 8.26 -10.75 18.15
CA GLN A 19 7.44 -11.62 19.00
C GLN A 19 5.98 -11.19 18.96
N TRP A 20 5.72 -9.88 19.08
CA TRP A 20 4.37 -9.33 18.99
C TRP A 20 3.73 -9.63 17.63
N TYR A 21 4.47 -9.40 16.53
CA TYR A 21 3.99 -9.70 15.16
C TYR A 21 3.67 -11.18 14.93
N HIS A 22 4.38 -12.09 15.60
CA HIS A 22 4.10 -13.53 15.52
C HIS A 22 2.92 -13.98 16.41
N GLY A 23 2.66 -13.27 17.51
CA GLY A 23 1.50 -13.50 18.37
C GLY A 23 0.19 -13.01 17.74
N HIS A 24 0.21 -11.86 17.09
CA HIS A 24 -1.00 -11.17 16.59
C HIS A 24 -1.33 -11.54 15.12
N LYS A 25 -1.18 -12.81 14.78
CA LYS A 25 -1.39 -13.30 13.40
C LYS A 25 -2.85 -13.24 12.97
N GLU A 26 -3.77 -13.43 13.91
CA GLU A 26 -5.21 -13.45 13.63
C GLU A 26 -5.72 -12.03 13.36
N GLU A 27 -5.31 -11.06 14.16
CA GLU A 27 -5.61 -9.64 13.99
C GLU A 27 -5.02 -9.12 12.68
N LYS A 28 -3.79 -9.50 12.36
CA LYS A 28 -3.19 -9.20 11.05
C LYS A 28 -4.03 -9.77 9.92
N ARG A 29 -4.52 -11.01 10.05
CA ARG A 29 -5.33 -11.66 9.00
C ARG A 29 -6.67 -10.93 8.82
N ALA A 30 -7.31 -10.50 9.91
CA ALA A 30 -8.53 -9.70 9.86
C ALA A 30 -8.27 -8.33 9.19
N ALA A 31 -7.23 -7.61 9.60
CA ALA A 31 -6.84 -6.33 9.02
C ALA A 31 -6.51 -6.43 7.52
N VAL A 32 -5.77 -7.47 7.13
CA VAL A 32 -5.46 -7.75 5.72
C VAL A 32 -6.73 -8.05 4.92
N LYS A 33 -7.67 -8.82 5.47
CA LYS A 33 -8.94 -9.11 4.81
C LYS A 33 -9.76 -7.84 4.58
N GLU A 34 -9.87 -6.96 5.58
CA GLU A 34 -10.56 -5.66 5.41
C GLU A 34 -9.90 -4.81 4.32
N PHE A 35 -8.57 -4.83 4.23
CA PHE A 35 -7.85 -4.11 3.18
C PHE A 35 -8.03 -4.76 1.79
N GLU A 36 -8.07 -6.10 1.71
CA GLU A 36 -8.39 -6.83 0.47
C GLU A 36 -9.79 -6.45 -0.04
N ASP A 37 -10.78 -6.41 0.85
CA ASP A 37 -12.16 -6.03 0.54
C ASP A 37 -12.23 -4.56 0.04
N LEU A 38 -11.46 -3.65 0.64
CA LEU A 38 -11.34 -2.26 0.19
C LEU A 38 -10.70 -2.13 -1.20
N ILE A 39 -9.62 -2.86 -1.47
CA ILE A 39 -8.98 -2.86 -2.78
C ILE A 39 -9.92 -3.44 -3.84
N GLN A 40 -10.66 -4.50 -3.51
CA GLN A 40 -11.63 -5.10 -4.43
C GLN A 40 -12.70 -4.09 -4.85
N ALA A 41 -13.26 -3.35 -3.91
CA ALA A 41 -14.22 -2.28 -4.20
C ALA A 41 -13.59 -1.19 -5.09
N LEU A 42 -12.35 -0.80 -4.79
CA LEU A 42 -11.62 0.21 -5.56
C LEU A 42 -11.33 -0.27 -7.01
N ILE A 43 -10.96 -1.54 -7.20
CA ILE A 43 -10.73 -2.12 -8.53
C ILE A 43 -12.02 -2.11 -9.35
N LEU A 44 -13.17 -2.43 -8.74
CA LEU A 44 -14.45 -2.40 -9.43
C LEU A 44 -14.83 -0.99 -9.86
N GLU A 45 -14.64 0.00 -8.97
CA GLU A 45 -14.90 1.40 -9.27
C GLU A 45 -13.97 1.92 -10.38
N ILE A 46 -12.67 1.64 -10.31
CA ILE A 46 -11.70 1.96 -11.37
C ILE A 46 -12.09 1.27 -12.68
N GLY A 47 -12.52 0.01 -12.60
CA GLY A 47 -12.95 -0.81 -13.73
C GLY A 47 -14.12 -0.25 -14.53
N THR A 48 -14.92 0.64 -13.95
CA THR A 48 -16.00 1.32 -14.67
C THR A 48 -15.50 2.22 -15.80
N TRP A 49 -14.29 2.78 -15.67
CA TRP A 49 -13.68 3.68 -16.64
C TRP A 49 -12.33 3.18 -17.19
N ASP A 50 -11.62 2.32 -16.46
CA ASP A 50 -10.38 1.67 -16.87
C ASP A 50 -10.47 0.14 -16.67
N ARG A 51 -10.95 -0.54 -17.71
CA ARG A 51 -11.13 -2.00 -17.72
C ARG A 51 -9.82 -2.79 -17.55
N THR A 52 -8.67 -2.14 -17.72
CA THR A 52 -7.36 -2.78 -17.53
C THR A 52 -7.02 -3.03 -16.06
N ALA A 53 -7.80 -2.49 -15.12
CA ALA A 53 -7.61 -2.77 -13.70
C ALA A 53 -8.31 -4.08 -13.25
N LEU A 54 -9.36 -4.52 -13.97
CA LEU A 54 -10.30 -5.56 -13.53
C LEU A 54 -9.70 -6.97 -13.42
N HIS A 55 -8.64 -7.27 -14.17
CA HIS A 55 -8.01 -8.59 -14.15
C HIS A 55 -7.01 -8.79 -13.00
N ASN A 56 -6.82 -7.77 -12.15
CA ASN A 56 -5.86 -7.85 -11.06
C ASN A 56 -6.48 -8.44 -9.79
N GLU A 57 -5.81 -9.44 -9.22
CA GLU A 57 -6.15 -10.00 -7.92
C GLU A 57 -5.71 -9.06 -6.78
N PRO A 58 -6.61 -8.60 -5.89
CA PRO A 58 -6.30 -7.65 -4.80
C PRO A 58 -5.08 -8.06 -3.97
N ARG A 59 -4.99 -9.36 -3.63
CA ARG A 59 -3.92 -9.95 -2.83
C ARG A 59 -2.53 -9.75 -3.43
N ASN A 60 -2.42 -9.75 -4.75
CA ASN A 60 -1.13 -9.63 -5.45
C ASN A 60 -0.66 -8.17 -5.54
N LEU A 61 -1.56 -7.21 -5.38
CA LEU A 61 -1.28 -5.77 -5.48
C LEU A 61 -0.79 -5.19 -4.14
N MET A 62 -1.05 -5.90 -3.05
CA MET A 62 -0.67 -5.51 -1.70
C MET A 62 0.83 -5.66 -1.44
N PHE A 63 1.38 -4.70 -0.69
CA PHE A 63 2.74 -4.79 -0.15
C PHE A 63 2.75 -5.44 1.23
N LYS A 64 3.85 -6.11 1.56
CA LYS A 64 4.06 -6.70 2.88
C LYS A 64 4.42 -5.60 3.88
N LEU A 65 4.04 -5.79 5.14
CA LEU A 65 4.41 -4.93 6.27
C LEU A 65 5.89 -5.06 6.65
N SER A 66 6.53 -6.19 6.31
CA SER A 66 7.95 -6.43 6.58
C SER A 66 8.84 -5.44 5.82
N ARG A 67 9.79 -4.83 6.52
CA ARG A 67 10.73 -3.86 5.96
C ARG A 67 12.12 -4.47 5.82
N ASP A 68 12.81 -4.15 4.72
CA ASP A 68 14.26 -4.39 4.62
C ASP A 68 15.01 -3.26 5.34
N THR A 69 15.69 -3.60 6.42
CA THR A 69 16.38 -2.65 7.29
C THR A 69 17.89 -2.61 7.06
N ARG A 70 18.45 -3.35 6.09
CA ARG A 70 19.91 -3.46 5.92
C ARG A 70 20.56 -2.10 5.68
N PHE A 71 19.92 -1.27 4.85
CA PHE A 71 20.42 0.04 4.42
C PHE A 71 19.72 1.23 5.08
N SER A 72 18.70 0.99 5.91
CA SER A 72 17.99 2.06 6.60
C SER A 72 18.72 2.48 7.87
N ALA A 73 18.73 3.78 8.17
CA ALA A 73 19.21 4.31 9.45
C ALA A 73 18.31 3.83 10.61
N ASP A 74 16.99 3.91 10.40
CA ASP A 74 16.01 3.30 11.29
C ASP A 74 15.91 1.79 11.04
N LYS A 75 16.09 0.99 12.10
CA LYS A 75 16.18 -0.48 12.05
C LYS A 75 14.89 -1.18 12.45
N GLN A 76 13.76 -0.46 12.48
CA GLN A 76 12.47 -1.06 12.81
C GLN A 76 12.10 -2.15 11.78
N PRO A 77 11.81 -3.39 12.23
CA PRO A 77 11.61 -4.54 11.35
C PRO A 77 10.33 -4.45 10.51
N TYR A 78 9.32 -3.71 10.99
CA TYR A 78 8.04 -3.57 10.32
C TYR A 78 7.74 -2.10 10.01
N HIS A 79 7.02 -1.91 8.91
CA HIS A 79 6.48 -0.63 8.50
C HIS A 79 4.96 -0.66 8.73
N PRO A 80 4.41 0.05 9.75
CA PRO A 80 2.98 0.02 10.09
C PRO A 80 2.15 0.82 9.09
N VAL A 81 2.12 0.35 7.84
CA VAL A 81 1.38 0.98 6.74
C VAL A 81 0.81 -0.07 5.79
N PHE A 82 -0.42 0.14 5.34
CA PHE A 82 -0.98 -0.61 4.24
C PHE A 82 -0.73 0.11 2.93
N ARG A 83 -0.18 -0.61 1.95
CA ARG A 83 0.17 -0.07 0.64
C ARG A 83 -0.28 -1.02 -0.44
N CYS A 84 -0.80 -0.46 -1.51
CA CYS A 84 -1.23 -1.18 -2.70
C CYS A 84 -0.84 -0.41 -3.95
N HIS A 85 -0.46 -1.14 -5.00
CA HIS A 85 -0.25 -0.58 -6.33
C HIS A 85 -1.09 -1.36 -7.34
N ILE A 86 -2.03 -0.67 -7.98
CA ILE A 86 -2.96 -1.23 -8.96
C ILE A 86 -2.53 -0.73 -10.32
N ALA A 87 -2.04 -1.63 -11.17
CA ALA A 87 -1.68 -1.33 -12.55
C ALA A 87 -2.14 -2.46 -13.46
N ALA A 88 -2.28 -2.17 -14.75
CA ALA A 88 -2.67 -3.14 -15.76
C ALA A 88 -1.75 -4.37 -15.84
N ALA A 89 -0.52 -4.30 -15.32
CA ALA A 89 0.43 -5.41 -15.29
C ALA A 89 0.79 -5.86 -13.86
N GLY A 90 -0.02 -5.47 -12.87
CA GLY A 90 0.18 -5.85 -11.47
C GLY A 90 1.12 -4.95 -10.68
N LYS A 91 1.88 -5.55 -9.75
CA LYS A 91 2.61 -4.85 -8.68
C LYS A 91 3.93 -4.18 -9.11
N LEU A 92 4.52 -4.62 -10.21
CA LEU A 92 5.80 -4.11 -10.72
C LEU A 92 5.62 -2.79 -11.48
N PRO A 93 6.67 -1.95 -11.58
CA PRO A 93 6.56 -0.63 -12.18
C PRO A 93 6.33 -0.74 -13.69
N VAL A 94 5.06 -0.78 -14.08
CA VAL A 94 4.59 -0.45 -15.42
C VAL A 94 4.12 1.01 -15.37
N PRO A 95 4.44 1.83 -16.38
CA PRO A 95 4.50 3.29 -16.26
C PRO A 95 3.26 4.02 -15.78
N VAL A 96 2.10 3.38 -15.69
CA VAL A 96 0.83 3.99 -15.27
C VAL A 96 0.11 3.07 -14.28
N GLY A 97 -0.19 3.59 -13.09
CA GLY A 97 -0.94 2.85 -12.07
C GLY A 97 -1.50 3.75 -10.98
N TYR A 98 -2.39 3.18 -10.16
CA TYR A 98 -2.95 3.78 -8.97
C TYR A 98 -2.19 3.30 -7.75
N PHE A 99 -1.86 4.22 -6.87
CA PHE A 99 -1.20 3.93 -5.62
C PHE A 99 -2.10 4.32 -4.46
N LEU A 100 -2.23 3.40 -3.52
CA LEU A 100 -2.91 3.61 -2.24
C LEU A 100 -1.90 3.40 -1.12
N TYR A 101 -1.82 4.39 -0.24
CA TYR A 101 -1.03 4.35 0.98
C TYR A 101 -1.92 4.77 2.14
N ILE A 102 -1.96 3.93 3.16
CA ILE A 102 -2.71 4.17 4.38
C ILE A 102 -1.75 4.00 5.55
N SER A 103 -1.59 5.07 6.33
CA SER A 103 -1.00 5.07 7.66
C SER A 103 -1.97 5.74 8.63
N LEU A 104 -1.66 5.69 9.93
CA LEU A 104 -2.49 6.36 10.96
C LEU A 104 -2.58 7.88 10.74
N GLU A 105 -1.48 8.48 10.29
CA GLU A 105 -1.41 9.93 10.10
C GLU A 105 -1.88 10.40 8.71
N LYS A 106 -1.74 9.57 7.66
CA LYS A 106 -1.96 10.01 6.28
C LYS A 106 -2.54 8.91 5.41
N VAL A 107 -3.45 9.33 4.55
CA VAL A 107 -3.97 8.53 3.44
C VAL A 107 -3.57 9.23 2.15
N ILE A 108 -2.91 8.50 1.25
CA ILE A 108 -2.52 9.00 -0.07
C ILE A 108 -3.12 8.06 -1.10
N PHE A 109 -4.01 8.61 -1.93
CA PHE A 109 -4.49 7.96 -3.13
C PHE A 109 -4.13 8.82 -4.34
N GLY A 110 -3.54 8.22 -5.36
CA GLY A 110 -3.17 8.96 -6.56
C GLY A 110 -2.80 8.07 -7.73
N ARG A 111 -2.98 8.62 -8.94
CA ARG A 111 -2.47 8.02 -10.16
C ARG A 111 -1.03 8.47 -10.33
N ARG A 112 -0.08 7.55 -10.20
CA ARG A 112 1.34 7.85 -10.40
C ARG A 112 1.76 7.27 -11.75
N ALA A 113 2.08 8.14 -12.69
CA ALA A 113 2.79 7.75 -13.90
C ALA A 113 4.30 7.79 -13.61
N VAL A 114 4.90 6.69 -13.12
CA VAL A 114 6.37 6.65 -12.98
C VAL A 114 6.89 5.31 -13.47
N CYS A 115 7.35 5.30 -14.73
CA CYS A 115 8.56 4.56 -15.07
C CYS A 115 9.69 5.59 -15.26
N ARG A 116 10.69 5.57 -14.38
CA ARG A 116 12.06 5.85 -14.78
C ARG A 116 13.04 5.06 -13.92
N TYR A 117 13.24 3.81 -14.30
CA TYR A 117 14.61 3.31 -14.45
C TYR A 117 15.05 3.64 -15.88
N VAL A 118 15.43 4.90 -16.13
CA VAL A 118 16.28 5.26 -17.27
C VAL A 118 17.30 6.24 -16.74
N GLN A 119 18.56 5.85 -16.87
CA GLN A 119 19.76 6.61 -16.57
C GLN A 119 19.57 8.14 -16.72
N GLY A 120 19.74 8.88 -15.61
CA GLY A 120 20.36 10.21 -15.64
C GLY A 120 19.59 11.40 -16.23
N ARG A 121 18.25 11.41 -16.37
CA ARG A 121 17.54 12.67 -16.72
C ARG A 121 16.33 12.94 -15.83
N HIS A 122 16.36 14.09 -15.17
CA HIS A 122 15.28 14.70 -14.38
C HIS A 122 14.19 15.24 -15.32
N ILE A 123 12.90 15.02 -15.00
CA ILE A 123 11.76 15.69 -15.64
C ILE A 123 10.87 16.22 -14.49
N PRO A 124 10.44 17.49 -14.52
CA PRO A 124 9.75 18.13 -13.42
C PRO A 124 8.38 17.51 -13.10
N HIS A 125 8.07 17.46 -11.81
CA HIS A 125 6.81 17.01 -11.23
C HIS A 125 5.63 17.84 -11.76
N GLN A 126 4.58 17.18 -12.27
CA GLN A 126 3.25 17.77 -12.34
C GLN A 126 2.45 17.33 -11.10
N GLY A 127 1.76 18.30 -10.52
CA GLY A 127 1.41 18.37 -9.11
C GLY A 127 0.59 17.20 -8.54
N ILE A 128 0.99 16.78 -7.34
CA ILE A 128 0.14 16.03 -6.44
C ILE A 128 -0.71 17.07 -5.71
N HIS A 129 -1.99 17.18 -6.06
CA HIS A 129 -2.94 17.89 -5.22
C HIS A 129 -3.23 17.04 -3.97
N THR A 130 -2.49 17.27 -2.89
CA THR A 130 -2.96 16.94 -1.54
C THR A 130 -3.95 18.03 -1.12
N ARG A 131 -5.23 17.70 -0.98
CA ARG A 131 -6.15 18.51 -0.17
C ARG A 131 -5.80 18.29 1.30
N ALA A 132 -5.46 19.37 1.97
CA ALA A 132 -5.48 19.50 3.43
C ALA A 132 -6.92 19.51 3.94
#